data_AF-A0A6G0HZV3-F1
#
_entry.id   AF-A0A6G0HZV3-F1
#
_cell.length_a   1.000
_cell.length_b   1.000
_cell.length_c   1.000
_cell.angle_alpha   90.00
_cell.angle_beta   90.00
_cell.angle_gamma   90.00
#
_symmetry.space_group_name_H-M   'P 1'
#
loop_
_entity.id
_entity.type
_entity.pdbx_description
1 polymer ?
#
loop_
_entity_poly.entity_id
_entity_poly.type
_entity_poly.pdbx_seq_one_letter_code
_entity_poly.pdbx_strand_id
1 'polypeptide(L)'
;MFLQGAGVGVERLASSYEVLLSRGKLSHYLIRSLDYKGIFSSIDGFGITMAILYLVVCILGLAGNILVIVATLKLDKMSSSTTVYIFNLALADGLFMVGLPFIASQNFQNHWVFGDIACKVVMVLDGINQFTSVFCLTVMSIDRYMALADPLRFARWRTPRCAKIVSAFLWLFSLLTILPMAASLLS
;
A
#
# COMPACT_ATOMS: atom_id res chain seq x y z
N MET A 1 -23.68 7.17 52.13
CA MET A 1 -23.67 5.69 51.91
C MET A 1 -22.76 5.24 50.74
N PHE A 2 -22.07 6.13 50.01
CA PHE A 2 -21.24 5.77 48.84
C PHE A 2 -19.74 5.55 49.14
N LEU A 3 -19.27 5.81 50.36
CA LEU A 3 -17.84 5.68 50.72
C LEU A 3 -17.46 4.32 51.33
N GLN A 4 -18.42 3.44 51.62
CA GLN A 4 -18.14 2.11 52.20
C GLN A 4 -17.81 1.05 51.13
N GLY A 5 -18.18 1.28 49.86
CA GLY A 5 -18.03 0.30 48.77
C GLY A 5 -16.62 0.22 48.16
N ALA A 6 -15.85 1.32 48.22
CA ALA A 6 -14.48 1.34 47.69
C ALA A 6 -13.49 0.59 48.59
N GLY A 7 -13.69 0.62 49.92
CA GLY A 7 -12.81 -0.07 50.88
C GLY A 7 -12.86 -1.59 50.77
N VAL A 8 -14.05 -2.16 50.55
CA VAL A 8 -14.25 -3.62 50.43
C VAL A 8 -13.61 -4.20 49.15
N GLY A 9 -13.53 -3.43 48.08
CA GLY A 9 -12.85 -3.82 46.84
C GLY A 9 -11.34 -3.85 46.97
N VAL A 10 -10.76 -2.89 47.70
CA VAL A 10 -9.32 -2.78 47.95
C VAL A 10 -8.83 -3.90 48.88
N GLU A 11 -9.58 -4.23 49.94
CA GLU A 11 -9.23 -5.33 50.84
C GLU A 11 -9.30 -6.72 50.18
N ARG A 12 -10.28 -6.96 49.29
CA ARG A 12 -10.36 -8.21 48.49
C ARG A 12 -9.22 -8.34 47.49
N LEU A 13 -8.80 -7.23 46.88
CA LEU A 13 -7.62 -7.22 46.01
C LEU A 13 -6.37 -7.53 46.83
N ALA A 14 -6.13 -6.82 47.95
CA ALA A 14 -5.00 -7.07 48.83
C ALA A 14 -4.91 -8.55 49.28
N SER A 15 -6.05 -9.15 49.65
CA SER A 15 -6.13 -10.58 50.01
C SER A 15 -5.78 -11.51 48.83
N SER A 16 -6.23 -11.19 47.61
CA SER A 16 -5.85 -11.96 46.41
C SER A 16 -4.35 -11.82 46.06
N TYR A 17 -3.78 -10.62 46.24
CA TYR A 17 -2.35 -10.39 46.00
C TYR A 17 -1.49 -11.17 46.98
N GLU A 18 -1.78 -11.11 48.29
CA GLU A 18 -1.10 -11.89 49.34
C GLU A 18 -1.14 -13.41 49.06
N VAL A 19 -2.30 -13.94 48.65
CA VAL A 19 -2.46 -15.35 48.28
C VAL A 19 -1.65 -15.73 47.03
N LEU A 20 -1.56 -14.82 46.04
CA LEU A 20 -0.74 -15.03 44.84
C LEU A 20 0.76 -14.91 45.11
N LEU A 21 1.15 -14.08 46.09
CA LEU A 21 2.51 -13.86 46.57
C LEU A 21 3.00 -15.09 47.34
N SER A 22 2.19 -15.61 48.26
CA SER A 22 2.46 -16.87 48.99
C SER A 22 2.58 -18.10 48.09
N ARG A 23 1.94 -18.09 46.91
CA ARG A 23 1.97 -19.22 45.96
C ARG A 23 3.03 -19.08 44.87
N GLY A 24 3.88 -18.03 44.90
CA GLY A 24 4.87 -17.76 43.84
C GLY A 24 4.27 -17.48 42.45
N LYS A 25 2.94 -17.45 42.33
CA LYS A 25 2.23 -17.25 41.07
C LYS A 25 2.26 -15.80 40.61
N LEU A 26 2.41 -14.85 41.54
CA LEU A 26 2.45 -13.42 41.21
C LEU A 26 3.60 -13.07 40.27
N SER A 27 4.80 -13.64 40.47
CA SER A 27 5.93 -13.43 39.55
C SER A 27 5.61 -13.92 38.14
N HIS A 28 5.01 -15.11 38.02
CA HIS A 28 4.60 -15.67 36.73
C HIS A 28 3.47 -14.86 36.05
N TYR A 29 2.51 -14.35 36.82
CA TYR A 29 1.46 -13.45 36.30
C TYR A 29 2.02 -12.10 35.87
N LEU A 30 2.94 -11.51 36.64
CA LEU A 30 3.58 -10.24 36.30
C LEU A 30 4.45 -10.38 35.06
N ILE A 31 5.30 -11.42 34.97
CA ILE A 31 6.10 -11.73 33.78
C ILE A 31 5.18 -11.89 32.56
N ARG A 32 4.11 -12.69 32.67
CA ARG A 32 3.17 -12.87 31.56
C ARG A 32 2.40 -11.61 31.19
N SER A 33 2.08 -10.74 32.15
CA SER A 33 1.41 -9.46 31.89
C SER A 33 2.35 -8.41 31.27
N LEU A 34 3.63 -8.43 31.64
CA LEU A 34 4.67 -7.57 31.08
C LEU A 34 5.03 -8.02 29.66
N ASP A 35 5.12 -9.33 29.43
CA ASP A 35 5.31 -9.93 28.11
C ASP A 35 4.12 -9.61 27.19
N TYR A 36 2.88 -9.75 27.68
CA TYR A 36 1.68 -9.38 26.92
C TYR A 36 1.63 -7.88 26.61
N LYS A 37 1.96 -7.01 27.58
CA LYS A 37 2.05 -5.55 27.37
C LYS A 37 3.19 -5.18 26.42
N GLY A 38 4.32 -5.88 26.48
CA GLY A 38 5.46 -5.68 25.59
C GLY A 38 5.15 -6.10 24.16
N ILE A 39 4.52 -7.26 23.99
CA ILE A 39 4.03 -7.74 22.68
C ILE A 39 2.97 -6.79 22.13
N PHE A 40 1.98 -6.41 22.95
CA PHE A 40 0.92 -5.49 22.55
C PHE A 40 1.49 -4.12 22.13
N SER A 41 2.35 -3.50 22.95
CA SER A 41 2.99 -2.22 22.59
C SER A 41 3.92 -2.32 21.37
N SER A 42 4.54 -3.48 21.13
CA SER A 42 5.33 -3.72 19.92
C SER A 42 4.44 -3.88 18.67
N ILE A 43 3.32 -4.59 18.79
CA ILE A 43 2.35 -4.82 17.71
C ILE A 43 1.65 -3.49 17.35
N ASP A 44 1.23 -2.72 18.36
CA ASP A 44 0.62 -1.41 18.18
C ASP A 44 1.61 -0.41 17.56
N GLY A 45 2.85 -0.40 18.05
CA GLY A 45 3.92 0.45 17.51
C GLY A 45 4.22 0.13 16.03
N PHE A 46 4.26 -1.15 15.66
CA PHE A 46 4.42 -1.58 14.28
C PHE A 46 3.25 -1.13 13.39
N GLY A 47 2.00 -1.35 13.83
CA GLY A 47 0.81 -0.95 13.09
C GLY A 47 0.72 0.57 12.87
N ILE A 48 0.99 1.36 13.91
CA ILE A 48 1.02 2.83 13.84
C ILE A 48 2.13 3.31 12.90
N THR A 49 3.33 2.71 13.00
CA THR A 49 4.46 3.05 12.13
C THR A 49 4.13 2.77 10.66
N MET A 50 3.57 1.60 10.35
CA MET A 50 3.15 1.24 9.00
C MET A 50 2.05 2.17 8.46
N ALA A 51 1.06 2.53 9.28
CA ALA A 51 0.01 3.46 8.89
C ALA A 51 0.57 4.85 8.55
N ILE A 52 1.49 5.38 9.37
CA ILE A 52 2.17 6.64 9.10
C ILE A 52 2.98 6.57 7.81
N LEU A 53 3.75 5.49 7.61
CA LEU A 53 4.54 5.29 6.39
C LEU A 53 3.66 5.25 5.15
N TYR A 54 2.55 4.49 5.16
CA TYR A 54 1.64 4.44 4.02
C TYR A 54 0.99 5.79 3.73
N LEU A 55 0.62 6.57 4.75
CA LEU A 55 0.07 7.92 4.57
C LEU A 55 1.11 8.89 3.98
N VAL A 56 2.34 8.88 4.50
CA VAL A 56 3.43 9.72 4.00
C VAL A 56 3.75 9.38 2.55
N VAL A 57 3.86 8.09 2.22
CA VAL A 57 4.10 7.60 0.86
C VAL A 57 2.94 7.98 -0.07
N CYS A 58 1.69 7.86 0.39
CA CYS A 58 0.52 8.27 -0.37
C CYS A 58 0.55 9.77 -0.70
N ILE A 59 0.83 10.65 0.28
CA ILE A 59 0.87 12.10 0.08
C ILE A 59 2.03 12.50 -0.85
N LEU A 60 3.25 12.03 -0.55
CA LEU A 60 4.43 12.36 -1.34
C LEU A 60 4.35 11.77 -2.74
N GLY A 61 3.83 10.54 -2.86
CA GLY A 61 3.61 9.86 -4.12
C GLY A 61 2.57 10.57 -4.99
N LEU A 62 1.42 10.96 -4.43
CA LEU A 62 0.42 11.75 -5.17
C LEU A 62 0.98 13.10 -5.62
N ALA A 63 1.65 13.83 -4.73
CA ALA A 63 2.25 15.12 -5.07
C ALA A 63 3.31 14.98 -6.18
N GLY A 64 4.19 13.99 -6.07
CA GLY A 64 5.24 13.71 -7.06
C GLY A 64 4.66 13.30 -8.42
N ASN A 65 3.71 12.36 -8.44
CA ASN A 65 3.10 11.89 -9.68
C ASN A 65 2.27 12.98 -10.37
N ILE A 66 1.54 13.81 -9.61
CA ILE A 66 0.82 14.97 -10.16
C ILE A 66 1.82 15.97 -10.76
N LEU A 67 2.92 16.25 -10.07
CA LEU A 67 3.96 17.14 -10.59
C LEU A 67 4.55 16.60 -11.90
N VAL A 68 4.83 15.29 -11.99
CA VAL A 68 5.30 14.64 -13.21
C VAL A 68 4.28 14.78 -14.34
N ILE A 69 2.99 14.55 -14.08
CA ILE A 69 1.92 14.74 -15.07
C ILE A 69 1.90 16.19 -15.57
N VAL A 70 1.90 17.17 -14.67
CA VAL A 70 1.86 18.60 -15.01
C VAL A 70 3.12 19.00 -15.79
N ALA A 71 4.30 18.59 -15.34
CA ALA A 71 5.56 18.88 -16.00
C ALA A 71 5.60 18.27 -17.41
N THR A 72 5.15 17.02 -17.56
CA THR A 72 5.08 16.31 -18.84
C THR A 72 4.13 17.02 -19.82
N LEU A 73 2.96 17.47 -19.35
CA LEU A 73 2.00 18.23 -20.17
C LEU A 73 2.50 19.64 -20.53
N LYS A 74 3.30 20.27 -19.68
CA LYS A 74 3.81 21.64 -19.86
C LYS A 74 5.09 21.70 -20.69
N LEU A 75 6.02 20.76 -20.49
CA LEU A 75 7.35 20.76 -21.11
C LEU A 75 7.35 20.11 -22.48
N ASP A 76 6.48 19.14 -22.74
CA ASP A 76 6.62 18.26 -23.90
C ASP A 76 5.46 18.42 -24.89
N LYS A 77 5.41 19.59 -25.54
CA LYS A 77 4.43 19.92 -26.59
C LYS A 77 4.62 19.07 -27.87
N MET A 78 5.77 18.40 -28.01
CA MET A 78 6.06 17.44 -29.07
C MET A 78 5.89 16.03 -28.52
N SER A 79 4.69 15.46 -28.68
CA SER A 79 4.29 14.12 -28.20
C SER A 79 5.28 13.00 -28.59
N SER A 80 6.32 12.82 -27.79
CA SER A 80 7.25 11.69 -27.85
C SER A 80 6.59 10.47 -27.19
N SER A 81 6.94 9.25 -27.60
CA SER A 81 6.44 8.09 -26.88
C SER A 81 6.97 7.99 -25.45
N THR A 82 8.16 8.53 -25.17
CA THR A 82 8.73 8.58 -23.81
C THR A 82 7.80 9.33 -22.87
N THR A 83 7.23 10.45 -23.32
CA THR A 83 6.22 11.28 -22.65
C THR A 83 4.97 10.48 -22.30
N VAL A 84 4.50 9.63 -23.23
CA VAL A 84 3.29 8.82 -23.04
C VAL A 84 3.52 7.68 -22.04
N TYR A 85 4.73 7.10 -22.01
CA TYR A 85 5.08 6.11 -20.99
C TYR A 85 5.18 6.74 -19.60
N ILE A 86 5.85 7.90 -19.49
CA ILE A 86 5.96 8.64 -18.22
C ILE A 86 4.57 9.06 -17.71
N PHE A 87 3.69 9.50 -18.60
CA PHE A 87 2.31 9.82 -18.24
C PHE A 87 1.52 8.59 -17.75
N ASN A 88 1.61 7.46 -18.47
CA ASN A 88 0.96 6.21 -18.05
C ASN A 88 1.51 5.69 -16.72
N LEU A 89 2.82 5.83 -16.48
CA LEU A 89 3.46 5.49 -15.21
C LEU A 89 2.90 6.36 -14.08
N ALA A 90 2.92 7.68 -14.23
CA ALA A 90 2.41 8.59 -13.20
C ALA A 90 0.91 8.40 -12.92
N LEU A 91 0.13 8.01 -13.94
CA LEU A 91 -1.27 7.64 -13.76
C LEU A 91 -1.42 6.32 -12.99
N ALA A 92 -0.64 5.29 -13.33
CA ALA A 92 -0.65 3.99 -12.65
C ALA A 92 -0.22 4.11 -11.18
N ASP A 93 0.89 4.80 -10.92
CA ASP A 93 1.37 5.11 -9.57
C ASP A 93 0.32 5.91 -8.80
N GLY A 94 -0.29 6.93 -9.41
CA GLY A 94 -1.36 7.72 -8.80
C GLY A 94 -2.56 6.86 -8.39
N LEU A 95 -3.01 5.96 -9.26
CA LEU A 95 -4.09 5.01 -8.93
C LEU A 95 -3.68 4.02 -7.82
N PHE A 96 -2.45 3.52 -7.83
CA PHE A 96 -1.94 2.63 -6.78
C PHE A 96 -1.84 3.34 -5.43
N MET A 97 -1.42 4.60 -5.40
CA MET A 97 -1.34 5.42 -4.17
C MET A 97 -2.72 5.60 -3.52
N VAL A 98 -3.80 5.66 -4.31
CA VAL A 98 -5.18 5.67 -3.79
C VAL A 98 -5.58 4.30 -3.19
N GLY A 99 -4.96 3.21 -3.63
CA GLY A 99 -5.12 1.86 -3.09
C GLY A 99 -4.38 1.60 -1.78
N LEU A 100 -3.28 2.32 -1.50
CA LEU A 100 -2.50 2.20 -0.26
C LEU A 100 -3.30 2.33 1.05
N PRO A 101 -4.25 3.27 1.22
CA PRO A 101 -5.07 3.33 2.44
C PRO A 101 -5.93 2.07 2.65
N PHE A 102 -6.35 1.39 1.57
CA PHE A 102 -7.06 0.12 1.67
C PHE A 102 -6.14 -1.01 2.14
N ILE A 103 -4.90 -1.05 1.64
CA ILE A 103 -3.86 -1.98 2.12
C ILE A 103 -3.51 -1.69 3.58
N ALA A 104 -3.39 -0.43 3.97
CA ALA A 104 -3.11 -0.03 5.34
C ALA A 104 -4.22 -0.50 6.30
N SER A 105 -5.48 -0.35 5.89
CA SER A 105 -6.63 -0.84 6.65
C SER A 105 -6.67 -2.37 6.74
N GLN A 106 -6.31 -3.09 5.67
CA GLN A 106 -6.16 -4.55 5.71
C GLN A 106 -5.08 -4.99 6.72
N ASN A 107 -3.93 -4.33 6.72
CA ASN A 107 -2.85 -4.63 7.67
C ASN A 107 -3.26 -4.39 9.12
N PHE A 108 -4.10 -3.39 9.37
CA PHE A 108 -4.57 -3.07 10.72
C PHE A 108 -5.63 -4.06 11.24
N GLN A 109 -6.53 -4.51 10.36
CA GLN A 109 -7.62 -5.43 10.72
C GLN A 109 -7.20 -6.91 10.58
N ASN A 110 -6.04 -7.21 9.97
CA ASN A 110 -5.62 -8.55 9.55
C ASN A 110 -6.64 -9.29 8.64
N HIS A 111 -7.65 -8.59 8.14
CA HIS A 111 -8.65 -9.10 7.22
C HIS A 111 -9.14 -8.00 6.27
N TRP A 112 -9.59 -8.40 5.08
CA TRP A 112 -10.07 -7.46 4.06
C TRP A 112 -11.55 -7.12 4.27
N VAL A 113 -11.85 -5.86 4.57
CA VAL A 113 -13.23 -5.39 4.87
C VAL A 113 -13.95 -4.73 3.70
N PHE A 114 -13.23 -4.34 2.64
CA PHE A 114 -13.79 -3.59 1.51
C PHE A 114 -14.40 -4.47 0.41
N GLY A 115 -14.58 -5.76 0.70
CA GLY A 115 -15.11 -6.76 -0.23
C GLY A 115 -14.11 -7.23 -1.30
N ASP A 116 -14.35 -8.42 -1.86
CA ASP A 116 -13.41 -9.10 -2.76
C ASP A 116 -13.05 -8.30 -4.01
N ILE A 117 -13.98 -7.46 -4.49
CA ILE A 117 -13.77 -6.61 -5.65
C ILE A 117 -12.62 -5.63 -5.40
N ALA A 118 -12.63 -4.94 -4.27
CA ALA A 118 -11.61 -3.95 -3.94
C ALA A 118 -10.24 -4.61 -3.73
N CYS A 119 -10.19 -5.81 -3.13
CA CYS A 119 -8.95 -6.56 -2.93
C CYS A 119 -8.26 -6.85 -4.27
N LYS A 120 -9.04 -7.34 -5.24
CA LYS A 120 -8.56 -7.68 -6.58
C LYS A 120 -8.11 -6.45 -7.35
N VAL A 121 -8.87 -5.36 -7.27
CA VAL A 121 -8.50 -4.08 -7.88
C VAL A 121 -7.13 -3.64 -7.36
N VAL A 122 -6.92 -3.66 -6.04
CA VAL A 122 -5.65 -3.26 -5.43
C VAL A 122 -4.48 -4.16 -5.84
N MET A 123 -4.67 -5.49 -5.85
CA MET A 123 -3.63 -6.43 -6.31
C MET A 123 -3.27 -6.22 -7.79
N VAL A 124 -4.26 -5.97 -8.64
CA VAL A 124 -4.02 -5.70 -10.06
C VAL A 124 -3.31 -4.37 -10.24
N LEU A 125 -3.72 -3.31 -9.52
CA LEU A 125 -3.05 -2.02 -9.56
C LEU A 125 -1.58 -2.13 -9.16
N ASP A 126 -1.25 -2.92 -8.14
CA ASP A 126 0.14 -3.20 -7.76
C ASP A 126 0.93 -3.86 -8.89
N GLY A 127 0.36 -4.89 -9.52
CA GLY A 127 0.99 -5.56 -10.67
C GLY A 127 1.19 -4.61 -11.86
N ILE A 128 0.17 -3.82 -12.21
CA ILE A 128 0.24 -2.78 -13.24
C ILE A 128 1.38 -1.81 -12.94
N ASN A 129 1.51 -1.40 -11.69
CA ASN A 129 2.52 -0.44 -11.27
C ASN A 129 3.94 -1.00 -11.42
N GLN A 130 4.16 -2.24 -10.98
CA GLN A 130 5.45 -2.92 -11.13
C GLN A 130 5.85 -3.08 -12.60
N PHE A 131 4.93 -3.56 -13.46
CA PHE A 131 5.22 -3.70 -14.88
C PHE A 131 5.50 -2.35 -15.54
N THR A 132 4.66 -1.35 -15.28
CA THR A 132 4.81 -0.02 -15.89
C THR A 132 6.15 0.62 -15.49
N SER A 133 6.55 0.47 -14.23
CA SER A 133 7.85 0.94 -13.72
C SER A 133 9.03 0.28 -14.45
N VAL A 134 9.03 -1.05 -14.58
CA VAL A 134 10.11 -1.78 -15.27
C VAL A 134 10.18 -1.41 -16.75
N PHE A 135 9.03 -1.31 -17.43
CA PHE A 135 9.00 -0.88 -18.83
C PHE A 135 9.51 0.56 -18.99
N CYS A 136 9.11 1.47 -18.11
CA CYS A 136 9.55 2.86 -18.17
C CYS A 136 11.07 2.97 -17.94
N LEU A 137 11.62 2.24 -16.96
CA LEU A 137 13.07 2.16 -16.72
C LEU A 137 13.83 1.59 -17.91
N THR A 138 13.28 0.54 -18.52
CA THR A 138 13.85 -0.09 -19.72
C THR A 138 13.89 0.90 -20.87
N VAL A 139 12.79 1.61 -21.12
CA VAL A 139 12.71 2.61 -22.20
C VAL A 139 13.63 3.80 -21.93
N MET A 140 13.69 4.32 -20.71
CA MET A 140 14.64 5.39 -20.35
C MET A 140 16.09 4.95 -20.60
N SER A 141 16.42 3.69 -20.26
CA SER A 141 17.74 3.12 -20.51
C SER A 141 18.02 2.99 -22.01
N ILE A 142 17.04 2.52 -22.78
CA ILE A 142 17.11 2.42 -24.24
C ILE A 142 17.25 3.81 -24.88
N ASP A 143 16.52 4.81 -24.41
CA ASP A 143 16.59 6.19 -24.90
C ASP A 143 18.00 6.77 -24.72
N ARG A 144 18.59 6.59 -23.54
CA ARG A 144 19.99 6.97 -23.29
C ARG A 144 20.98 6.20 -24.18
N TYR A 145 20.75 4.90 -24.36
CA TYR A 145 21.59 4.07 -25.24
C TYR A 145 21.51 4.53 -26.71
N MET A 146 20.30 4.78 -27.22
CA MET A 146 20.06 5.22 -28.59
C MET A 146 20.63 6.62 -28.84
N ALA A 147 20.56 7.52 -27.86
CA ALA A 147 21.18 8.85 -27.93
C ALA A 147 22.72 8.77 -28.02
N LEU A 148 23.34 7.75 -27.42
CA LEU A 148 24.78 7.51 -27.49
C LEU A 148 25.19 6.78 -28.77
N ALA A 149 24.34 5.89 -29.29
CA ALA A 149 24.67 5.05 -30.44
C ALA A 149 24.38 5.75 -31.79
N ASP A 150 23.18 6.31 -31.99
CA ASP A 150 22.82 6.94 -33.28
C ASP A 150 21.52 7.81 -33.19
N PRO A 151 21.62 9.13 -32.95
CA PRO A 151 20.45 9.98 -32.65
C PRO A 151 19.42 10.13 -33.79
N LEU A 152 19.79 9.88 -35.05
CA LEU A 152 18.92 10.11 -36.22
C LEU A 152 18.09 8.89 -36.62
N ARG A 153 18.52 7.68 -36.26
CA ARG A 153 17.90 6.42 -36.70
C ARG A 153 16.72 5.97 -35.83
N PHE A 154 16.74 6.33 -34.55
CA PHE A 154 15.82 5.79 -33.55
C PHE A 154 14.59 6.66 -33.23
N ALA A 155 14.47 7.85 -33.83
CA ALA A 155 13.30 8.72 -33.70
C ALA A 155 11.97 8.02 -34.08
N ARG A 156 12.02 6.97 -34.92
CA ARG A 156 10.85 6.21 -35.40
C ARG A 156 10.38 5.10 -34.46
N TRP A 157 11.24 4.59 -33.57
CA TRP A 157 10.89 3.58 -32.56
C TRP A 157 10.11 4.17 -31.38
N ARG A 158 10.12 5.49 -31.26
CA ARG A 158 9.36 6.26 -30.28
C ARG A 158 7.84 6.33 -30.58
N THR A 159 7.14 5.19 -30.69
CA THR A 159 5.70 5.22 -31.02
C THR A 159 4.78 5.13 -29.80
N PRO A 160 3.89 6.13 -29.57
CA PRO A 160 2.96 6.17 -28.43
C PRO A 160 1.81 5.15 -28.53
N ARG A 161 1.73 4.42 -29.65
CA ARG A 161 0.72 3.37 -29.85
C ARG A 161 0.95 2.16 -28.96
N CYS A 162 2.20 1.70 -28.79
CA CYS A 162 2.50 0.58 -27.89
C CYS A 162 2.14 0.90 -26.44
N ALA A 163 2.40 2.12 -25.97
CA ALA A 163 2.03 2.56 -24.63
C ALA A 163 0.52 2.50 -24.38
N LYS A 164 -0.27 2.98 -25.36
CA LYS A 164 -1.74 2.90 -25.28
C LYS A 164 -2.23 1.46 -25.32
N ILE A 165 -1.60 0.61 -26.13
CA ILE A 165 -1.93 -0.81 -26.23
C ILE A 165 -1.63 -1.51 -24.91
N VAL A 166 -0.45 -1.33 -24.31
CA VAL A 166 -0.09 -1.93 -23.03
C VAL A 166 -1.02 -1.45 -21.91
N SER A 167 -1.29 -0.14 -21.84
CA SER A 167 -2.25 0.39 -20.86
C SER A 167 -3.64 -0.25 -21.06
N ALA A 168 -4.16 -0.27 -22.29
CA ALA A 168 -5.44 -0.91 -22.60
C ALA A 168 -5.44 -2.41 -22.26
N PHE A 169 -4.35 -3.13 -22.51
CA PHE A 169 -4.19 -4.54 -22.12
C PHE A 169 -4.27 -4.72 -20.60
N LEU A 170 -3.61 -3.86 -19.83
CA LEU A 170 -3.61 -3.91 -18.36
C LEU A 170 -5.00 -3.60 -17.77
N TRP A 171 -5.70 -2.60 -18.33
CA TRP A 171 -7.10 -2.31 -17.99
C TRP A 171 -8.03 -3.47 -18.33
N LEU A 172 -7.86 -4.08 -19.51
CA LEU A 172 -8.64 -5.25 -19.91
C LEU A 172 -8.32 -6.47 -19.05
N PHE A 173 -7.06 -6.69 -18.67
CA PHE A 173 -6.65 -7.77 -17.77
C PHE A 173 -7.24 -7.59 -16.37
N SER A 174 -7.35 -6.34 -15.90
CA SER A 174 -8.06 -5.98 -14.67
C SER A 174 -9.53 -6.39 -14.74
N LEU A 175 -10.24 -6.01 -15.81
CA LEU A 175 -11.64 -6.40 -16.00
C LEU A 175 -11.80 -7.93 -16.14
N LEU A 176 -10.87 -8.59 -16.84
CA LEU A 176 -10.89 -10.02 -17.09
C LEU A 176 -10.60 -10.84 -15.83
N THR A 177 -9.86 -10.32 -14.85
CA THR A 177 -9.63 -10.98 -13.56
C THR A 177 -10.80 -10.75 -12.60
N ILE A 178 -11.49 -9.61 -12.70
CA ILE A 178 -12.71 -9.32 -11.94
C ILE A 178 -13.87 -10.21 -12.41
N LEU A 179 -14.01 -10.44 -13.71
CA LEU A 179 -15.11 -11.21 -14.33
C LEU A 179 -15.31 -12.64 -13.78
N PRO A 180 -14.33 -13.56 -13.78
CA PRO A 180 -14.52 -14.93 -13.32
C PRO A 180 -14.81 -15.00 -11.82
N MET A 181 -14.38 -13.99 -11.06
CA MET A 181 -14.62 -13.93 -9.63
C MET A 181 -15.91 -13.21 -9.24
N ALA A 182 -16.42 -12.31 -10.08
CA ALA A 182 -17.77 -11.79 -9.97
C ALA A 182 -18.80 -12.86 -10.38
N ALA A 183 -18.47 -13.68 -11.38
CA ALA A 183 -19.29 -14.82 -11.79
C ALA A 183 -19.38 -15.91 -10.70
N SER A 184 -18.32 -16.15 -9.94
CA SER A 184 -18.32 -17.13 -8.83
C SER A 184 -19.12 -16.71 -7.60
N LEU A 185 -19.63 -15.46 -7.55
CA LEU A 185 -20.54 -14.98 -6.50
C LEU A 185 -22.02 -15.13 -6.90
N LEU A 186 -22.31 -15.41 -8.18
CA LEU A 186 -23.65 -15.66 -8.71
C LEU A 186 -23.98 -17.17 -8.87
N SER A 187 -23.00 -18.05 -8.66
CA SER A 187 -23.12 -19.52 -8.74
C SER A 187 -23.01 -20.16 -7.35
#